data_AF-A0A4V4HVW9-F1
#
_entry.id   AF-A0A4V4HVW9-F1
#
_cell.length_a   1.000
_cell.length_b   1.000
_cell.length_c   1.000
_cell.angle_alpha   90.00
_cell.angle_beta   90.00
_cell.angle_gamma   90.00
#
_symmetry.space_group_name_H-M   'P 1'
#
loop_
_entity.id
_entity.type
_entity.pdbx_description
1 polymer ?
#
loop_
_entity_poly.entity_id
_entity_poly.type
_entity_poly.pdbx_seq_one_letter_code
_entity_poly.pdbx_strand_id
1 'polypeptide(L)'
;MSADLSPKENSVKVSAKSKPAKTRAPNSNVIARASDKIVEDFEGAQECIKLLHTVHSDVIEAIITNTIAYRWATDPEFRKLTYPRDNLSGIYLVCFSTEGREGEYLTSLENERLEDNMESYLRSEKTVVPDDAPDNSEDVKIAEKAAKIERYSIGRETHQNKLRRDTRAGIRQLTFFRQELSVRKLKEYRICPTLDPTGNIRQIQTPCQVGCATNLLTRSSAHDPQTKMKTSSTYLTLTVSTLEAMGLKQNVFQIPILKVWRPNQLGLAEIFITMLAGSLVWDGGLNRIKAGAKDLDQSTNPDVVPDKRNLLEAKRQIFLDHKWAMENFRASNEALLRQANVLKAIQEKTETEEDIKTDANELLKEIKEVSERETIIRRKVEERTEEIQEKDAKLTACQTEIDDSRAKFEILSSNYEQLKGLLDEENKKNQNVGTLEKSN
;
A
#
# COMPACT_ATOMS: atom_id res chain seq x y z
N MET A 1 -9.84 83.35 -47.85
CA MET A 1 -8.41 83.55 -48.16
C MET A 1 -7.64 83.33 -46.88
N SER A 2 -6.59 82.50 -46.97
CA SER A 2 -5.57 82.20 -45.94
C SER A 2 -6.05 81.48 -44.67
N ALA A 3 -6.16 80.15 -44.76
CA ALA A 3 -6.19 79.26 -43.61
C ALA A 3 -4.77 78.79 -43.30
N ASP A 4 -4.38 79.01 -42.04
CA ASP A 4 -3.09 78.75 -41.42
C ASP A 4 -2.74 77.25 -41.42
N LEU A 5 -1.55 76.92 -41.92
CA LEU A 5 -0.96 75.59 -41.86
C LEU A 5 -0.01 75.51 -40.67
N SER A 6 -0.45 74.88 -39.57
CA SER A 6 0.45 74.40 -38.51
C SER A 6 0.51 72.86 -38.57
N PRO A 7 1.71 72.25 -38.57
CA PRO A 7 1.84 70.80 -38.58
C PRO A 7 1.73 70.25 -37.15
N LYS A 8 0.82 69.30 -36.94
CA LYS A 8 0.75 68.50 -35.71
C LYS A 8 1.83 67.41 -35.76
N GLU A 9 2.82 67.53 -34.88
CA GLU A 9 3.78 66.47 -34.57
C GLU A 9 3.08 65.27 -33.94
N ASN A 10 3.13 64.13 -34.62
CA ASN A 10 2.74 62.83 -34.06
C ASN A 10 3.90 62.27 -33.22
N SER A 11 3.81 62.42 -31.90
CA SER A 11 4.71 61.74 -30.96
C SER A 11 4.37 60.25 -30.90
N VAL A 12 5.21 59.41 -31.51
CA VAL A 12 5.13 57.95 -31.41
C VAL A 12 5.60 57.55 -30.01
N LYS A 13 4.66 57.15 -29.13
CA LYS A 13 4.98 56.47 -27.86
C LYS A 13 5.28 54.99 -28.14
N VAL A 14 6.56 54.67 -28.31
CA VAL A 14 7.07 53.30 -28.20
C VAL A 14 7.26 52.98 -26.70
N SER A 15 6.44 52.11 -26.11
CA SER A 15 6.78 51.44 -24.86
C SER A 15 5.85 50.27 -24.53
N ALA A 16 6.31 49.06 -24.81
CA ALA A 16 6.03 47.91 -23.97
C ALA A 16 7.18 46.90 -24.11
N LYS A 17 8.20 47.04 -23.26
CA LYS A 17 9.19 45.98 -23.04
C LYS A 17 8.45 44.77 -22.45
N SER A 18 8.30 43.72 -23.24
CA SER A 18 7.84 42.42 -22.76
C SER A 18 8.85 41.92 -21.72
N LYS A 19 8.38 41.71 -20.48
CA LYS A 19 9.21 41.05 -19.47
C LYS A 19 9.42 39.60 -19.92
N PRO A 20 10.66 39.07 -19.90
CA PRO A 20 10.90 37.68 -20.26
C PRO A 20 10.14 36.79 -19.28
N ALA A 21 9.37 35.85 -19.84
CA ALA A 21 8.68 34.82 -19.07
C ALA A 21 9.73 34.05 -18.26
N LYS A 22 9.70 34.19 -16.94
CA LYS A 22 10.51 33.37 -16.03
C LYS A 22 10.10 31.92 -16.22
N THR A 23 10.93 31.16 -16.93
CA THR A 23 10.88 29.70 -17.02
C THR A 23 11.05 29.14 -15.61
N ARG A 24 9.93 28.82 -14.96
CA ARG A 24 9.89 28.16 -13.66
C ARG A 24 10.45 26.74 -13.82
N ALA A 25 11.50 26.43 -13.06
CA ALA A 25 12.16 25.12 -12.96
C ALA A 25 11.15 23.98 -12.70
N PRO A 26 11.48 22.72 -13.08
CA PRO A 26 10.55 21.60 -13.10
C PRO A 26 10.01 21.22 -11.71
N ASN A 27 8.82 20.61 -11.70
CA ASN A 27 7.99 20.28 -10.54
C ASN A 27 8.63 19.34 -9.49
N SER A 28 9.81 18.77 -9.73
CA SER A 28 10.51 17.87 -8.79
C SER A 28 10.84 18.56 -7.45
N ASN A 29 11.17 19.85 -7.49
CA ASN A 29 11.42 20.65 -6.28
C ASN A 29 10.17 20.89 -5.42
N VAL A 30 8.96 20.62 -5.93
CA VAL A 30 7.70 20.93 -5.23
C VAL A 30 7.25 19.78 -4.33
N ILE A 31 7.36 18.54 -4.82
CA ILE A 31 7.08 17.32 -4.05
C ILE A 31 8.12 17.19 -2.92
N ALA A 32 9.40 17.42 -3.23
CA ALA A 32 10.48 17.45 -2.24
C ALA A 32 10.10 18.32 -1.03
N ARG A 33 9.69 19.57 -1.26
CA ARG A 33 9.31 20.51 -0.17
C ARG A 33 8.03 20.17 0.61
N ALA A 34 7.18 19.27 0.13
CA ALA A 34 6.01 18.81 0.88
C ALA A 34 6.41 17.62 1.76
N SER A 35 7.16 16.69 1.17
CA SER A 35 7.80 15.58 1.89
C SER A 35 8.75 16.09 2.98
N ASP A 36 9.54 17.13 2.70
CA ASP A 36 10.46 17.74 3.68
C ASP A 36 9.70 18.22 4.92
N LYS A 37 8.54 18.88 4.76
CA LYS A 37 7.71 19.32 5.90
C LYS A 37 7.16 18.14 6.72
N ILE A 38 6.85 17.02 6.08
CA ILE A 38 6.39 15.81 6.78
C ILE A 38 7.55 15.14 7.51
N VAL A 39 8.74 15.11 6.91
CA VAL A 39 9.97 14.61 7.54
C VAL A 39 10.36 15.47 8.74
N GLU A 40 10.39 16.80 8.57
CA GLU A 40 10.63 17.76 9.66
C GLU A 40 9.61 17.61 10.79
N ASP A 41 8.33 17.39 10.48
CA ASP A 41 7.31 17.12 11.50
C ASP A 41 7.55 15.78 12.20
N PHE A 42 7.91 14.73 11.47
CA PHE A 42 8.18 13.41 12.02
C PHE A 42 9.38 13.40 12.99
N GLU A 43 10.44 14.14 12.65
CA GLU A 43 11.62 14.33 13.50
C GLU A 43 11.36 15.30 14.67
N GLY A 44 10.39 16.20 14.50
CA GLY A 44 10.08 17.26 15.45
C GLY A 44 8.80 17.03 16.25
N ALA A 45 7.78 17.85 15.97
CA ALA A 45 6.58 17.95 16.81
C ALA A 45 5.59 16.79 16.63
N GLN A 46 5.70 16.01 15.55
CA GLN A 46 4.83 14.87 15.21
C GLN A 46 3.35 15.23 15.18
N GLU A 47 3.03 16.42 14.68
CA GLU A 47 1.66 16.89 14.57
C GLU A 47 0.84 16.05 13.59
N CYS A 48 1.42 15.53 12.50
CA CYS A 48 0.72 14.62 11.57
C CYS A 48 0.24 13.36 12.28
N ILE A 49 1.06 12.79 13.16
CA ILE A 49 0.68 11.62 13.95
C ILE A 49 -0.45 12.00 14.90
N LYS A 50 -0.34 13.12 15.63
CA LYS A 50 -1.42 13.59 16.52
C LYS A 50 -2.73 13.82 15.76
N LEU A 51 -2.65 14.41 14.57
CA LEU A 51 -3.76 14.66 13.66
C LEU A 51 -4.40 13.33 13.20
N LEU A 52 -3.58 12.34 12.82
CA LEU A 52 -4.06 11.02 12.41
C LEU A 52 -4.91 10.35 13.49
N HIS A 53 -4.50 10.44 14.76
CA HIS A 53 -5.27 9.89 15.88
C HIS A 53 -6.65 10.52 16.04
N THR A 54 -6.89 11.72 15.50
CA THR A 54 -8.20 12.39 15.61
C THR A 54 -9.20 11.93 14.56
N VAL A 55 -8.78 11.16 13.56
CA VAL A 55 -9.68 10.65 12.51
C VAL A 55 -10.07 9.22 12.82
N HIS A 56 -11.32 8.86 12.57
CA HIS A 56 -11.78 7.48 12.73
C HIS A 56 -11.01 6.53 11.80
N SER A 57 -10.66 5.33 12.27
CA SER A 57 -9.87 4.34 11.51
C SER A 57 -10.50 3.98 10.17
N ASP A 58 -11.80 3.69 10.14
CA ASP A 58 -12.55 3.39 8.91
C ASP A 58 -12.50 4.53 7.89
N VAL A 59 -12.49 5.78 8.35
CA VAL A 59 -12.40 6.94 7.46
C VAL A 59 -11.00 7.03 6.87
N ILE A 60 -9.96 6.77 7.67
CA ILE A 60 -8.58 6.68 7.18
C ILE A 60 -8.42 5.57 6.14
N GLU A 61 -8.96 4.37 6.41
CA GLU A 61 -8.95 3.27 5.46
C GLU A 61 -9.67 3.63 4.16
N ALA A 62 -10.83 4.28 4.25
CA ALA A 62 -11.60 4.72 3.09
C ALA A 62 -10.88 5.79 2.27
N ILE A 63 -10.07 6.64 2.92
CA ILE A 63 -9.21 7.63 2.25
C ILE A 63 -8.07 6.92 1.51
N ILE A 64 -7.33 6.04 2.19
CA ILE A 64 -6.20 5.30 1.60
C ILE A 64 -6.66 4.46 0.40
N THR A 65 -7.79 3.78 0.55
CA THR A 65 -8.36 2.93 -0.51
C THR A 65 -9.13 3.72 -1.57
N ASN A 66 -9.26 5.05 -1.44
CA ASN A 66 -10.04 5.91 -2.33
C ASN A 66 -11.53 5.52 -2.47
N THR A 67 -12.09 4.87 -1.45
CA THR A 67 -13.50 4.40 -1.40
C THR A 67 -14.43 5.32 -0.59
N ILE A 68 -13.91 6.43 -0.05
CA ILE A 68 -14.67 7.32 0.82
C ILE A 68 -15.96 7.85 0.20
N ALA A 69 -15.97 8.14 -1.11
CA ALA A 69 -17.16 8.63 -1.81
C ALA A 69 -18.28 7.57 -1.83
N TYR A 70 -17.90 6.33 -2.14
CA TYR A 70 -18.79 5.19 -2.16
C TYR A 70 -19.37 4.93 -0.76
N ARG A 71 -18.51 4.75 0.26
CA ARG A 71 -18.96 4.52 1.65
C ARG A 71 -19.83 5.66 2.16
N TRP A 72 -19.47 6.91 1.85
CA TRP A 72 -20.29 8.06 2.19
C TRP A 72 -21.68 7.99 1.54
N ALA A 73 -21.77 7.61 0.27
CA ALA A 73 -23.04 7.52 -0.44
C ALA A 73 -23.92 6.36 0.07
N THR A 74 -23.33 5.21 0.41
CA THR A 74 -24.06 3.96 0.67
C THR A 74 -24.29 3.63 2.14
N ASP A 75 -23.44 4.11 3.04
CA ASP A 75 -23.46 3.74 4.47
C ASP A 75 -23.76 4.96 5.36
N PRO A 76 -25.01 5.09 5.87
CA PRO A 76 -25.37 6.16 6.79
C PRO A 76 -24.60 6.14 8.12
N GLU A 77 -24.17 4.98 8.62
CA GLU A 77 -23.38 4.88 9.84
C GLU A 77 -21.95 5.38 9.60
N PHE A 78 -21.36 5.06 8.45
CA PHE A 78 -20.06 5.61 8.05
C PHE A 78 -20.06 7.15 8.02
N ARG A 79 -21.15 7.79 7.61
CA ARG A 79 -21.25 9.26 7.62
C ARG A 79 -21.04 9.86 9.01
N LYS A 80 -21.51 9.17 10.05
CA LYS A 80 -21.38 9.59 11.45
C LYS A 80 -19.95 9.49 11.98
N LEU A 81 -19.07 8.78 11.26
CA LEU A 81 -17.65 8.64 11.60
C LEU A 81 -16.80 9.82 11.10
N THR A 82 -17.42 10.78 10.42
CA THR A 82 -16.78 12.02 9.96
C THR A 82 -17.18 13.22 10.81
N TYR A 83 -16.46 14.31 10.66
CA TYR A 83 -16.78 15.53 11.37
C TYR A 83 -17.99 16.26 10.77
N PRO A 84 -18.79 16.97 11.59
CA PRO A 84 -19.86 17.79 11.07
C PRO A 84 -19.32 19.00 10.31
N ARG A 85 -20.10 19.48 9.33
CA ARG A 85 -19.87 20.75 8.64
C ARG A 85 -20.27 21.90 9.57
N ASP A 86 -19.30 22.62 10.10
CA ASP A 86 -19.52 23.76 11.00
C ASP A 86 -18.51 24.89 10.75
N ASN A 87 -18.54 25.92 11.60
CA ASN A 87 -17.72 27.12 11.44
C ASN A 87 -16.24 26.93 11.87
N LEU A 88 -15.80 25.69 12.09
CA LEU A 88 -14.45 25.40 12.53
C LEU A 88 -13.48 25.21 11.35
N SER A 89 -12.20 25.36 11.65
CA SER A 89 -11.12 25.15 10.68
C SER A 89 -10.78 23.68 10.55
N GLY A 90 -10.47 23.25 9.34
CA GLY A 90 -10.13 21.85 9.09
C GLY A 90 -9.89 21.48 7.65
N ILE A 91 -9.75 20.18 7.44
CA ILE A 91 -9.51 19.55 6.15
C ILE A 91 -10.78 18.82 5.71
N TYR A 92 -11.08 18.92 4.43
CA TYR A 92 -12.19 18.25 3.81
C TYR A 92 -11.75 17.57 2.51
N LEU A 93 -12.46 16.50 2.15
CA LEU A 93 -12.39 15.91 0.82
C LEU A 93 -13.60 16.38 0.00
N VAL A 94 -13.36 16.69 -1.27
CA VAL A 94 -14.39 16.84 -2.29
C VAL A 94 -14.31 15.61 -3.18
N CYS A 95 -15.38 14.83 -3.13
CA CYS A 95 -15.53 13.62 -3.92
C CYS A 95 -16.86 13.67 -4.67
N PHE A 96 -17.10 12.73 -5.57
CA PHE A 96 -18.38 12.64 -6.25
C PHE A 96 -18.73 11.20 -6.62
N SER A 97 -20.01 10.93 -6.80
CA SER A 97 -20.51 9.67 -7.33
C SER A 97 -21.47 9.91 -8.48
N THR A 98 -21.70 8.92 -9.32
CA THR A 98 -22.68 9.07 -10.40
C THR A 98 -24.11 8.82 -9.89
N GLU A 99 -25.04 9.70 -10.24
CA GLU A 99 -26.46 9.57 -9.88
C GLU A 99 -27.05 8.27 -10.45
N GLY A 100 -27.84 7.56 -9.64
CA GLY A 100 -28.45 6.29 -10.03
C GLY A 100 -27.49 5.08 -10.01
N ARG A 101 -26.30 5.21 -9.42
CA ARG A 101 -25.32 4.11 -9.30
C ARG A 101 -24.89 3.79 -7.88
N GLU A 102 -25.72 4.10 -6.89
CA GLU A 102 -25.47 3.68 -5.49
C GLU A 102 -24.05 4.00 -4.99
N GLY A 103 -23.54 5.20 -5.31
CA GLY A 103 -22.19 5.62 -4.88
C GLY A 103 -21.04 5.15 -5.76
N GLU A 104 -21.28 4.25 -6.73
CA GLU A 104 -20.27 3.81 -7.69
C GLU A 104 -19.84 4.95 -8.62
N TYR A 105 -18.59 4.83 -9.08
CA TYR A 105 -17.95 5.69 -10.03
C TYR A 105 -18.11 5.15 -11.47
N LEU A 106 -17.16 5.47 -12.34
CA LEU A 106 -17.14 5.15 -13.75
C LEU A 106 -16.58 3.76 -13.99
N THR A 107 -16.91 3.21 -15.15
CA THR A 107 -16.19 2.07 -15.72
C THR A 107 -14.90 2.52 -16.40
N SER A 108 -14.04 1.57 -16.80
CA SER A 108 -12.81 1.89 -17.54
C SER A 108 -13.10 2.56 -18.89
N LEU A 109 -14.11 2.09 -19.63
CA LEU A 109 -14.54 2.71 -20.90
C LEU A 109 -15.09 4.12 -20.71
N GLU A 110 -15.78 4.37 -19.59
CA GLU A 110 -16.27 5.71 -19.28
C GLU A 110 -15.15 6.66 -18.87
N ASN A 111 -14.13 6.18 -18.13
CA ASN A 111 -12.93 6.94 -17.85
C ASN A 111 -12.16 7.30 -19.13
N GLU A 112 -12.08 6.38 -20.10
CA GLU A 112 -11.47 6.67 -21.41
C GLU A 112 -12.23 7.77 -22.15
N ARG A 113 -13.57 7.68 -22.20
CA ARG A 113 -14.39 8.74 -22.81
C ARG A 113 -14.27 10.06 -22.07
N LEU A 114 -14.17 10.05 -20.74
CA LEU A 114 -13.93 11.25 -19.95
C LEU A 114 -12.62 11.90 -20.35
N GLU A 115 -11.54 11.12 -20.42
CA GLU A 115 -10.21 11.57 -20.85
C GLU A 115 -10.27 12.19 -22.25
N ASP A 116 -10.84 11.48 -23.23
CA ASP A 116 -10.96 11.95 -24.61
C ASP A 116 -11.70 13.30 -24.71
N ASN A 117 -12.79 13.45 -23.94
CA ASN A 117 -13.54 14.70 -23.91
C ASN A 117 -12.76 15.83 -23.23
N MET A 118 -12.02 15.54 -22.16
CA MET A 118 -11.15 16.52 -21.50
C MET A 118 -9.99 16.92 -22.42
N GLU A 119 -9.35 15.98 -23.13
CA GLU A 119 -8.31 16.30 -24.11
C GLU A 119 -8.86 17.12 -25.27
N SER A 120 -10.03 16.76 -25.81
CA SER A 120 -10.71 17.52 -26.86
C SER A 120 -10.99 18.95 -26.40
N TYR A 121 -11.47 19.12 -25.16
CA TYR A 121 -11.65 20.44 -24.56
C TYR A 121 -10.35 21.23 -24.51
N LEU A 122 -9.23 20.63 -24.08
CA LEU A 122 -7.94 21.32 -24.00
C LEU A 122 -7.40 21.70 -25.39
N ARG A 123 -7.53 20.81 -26.38
CA ARG A 123 -7.09 21.09 -27.77
C ARG A 123 -7.88 22.27 -28.37
N SER A 124 -9.16 22.36 -28.01
CA SER A 124 -10.07 23.37 -28.54
C SER A 124 -9.69 24.81 -28.19
N GLU A 125 -8.89 25.05 -27.14
CA GLU A 125 -8.31 26.37 -26.82
C GLU A 125 -7.40 26.89 -27.93
N LYS A 126 -6.76 25.99 -28.68
CA LYS A 126 -5.82 26.30 -29.78
C LYS A 126 -6.52 26.33 -31.15
N THR A 127 -7.82 26.03 -31.20
CA THR A 127 -8.59 25.93 -32.44
C THR A 127 -9.47 27.16 -32.60
N VAL A 128 -9.23 27.92 -33.68
CA VAL A 128 -10.12 29.00 -34.12
C VAL A 128 -10.90 28.50 -35.33
N VAL A 129 -12.22 28.48 -35.19
CA VAL A 129 -13.15 28.00 -36.21
C VAL A 129 -13.61 29.17 -37.07
N PRO A 130 -13.33 29.19 -38.38
CA PRO A 130 -13.86 30.19 -39.29
C PRO A 130 -15.40 30.24 -39.29
N ASP A 131 -15.97 31.42 -39.55
CA ASP A 131 -17.43 31.61 -39.59
C ASP A 131 -18.09 30.81 -40.73
N ASP A 132 -17.36 30.55 -41.81
CA ASP A 132 -17.78 29.78 -42.99
C ASP A 132 -17.43 28.28 -42.91
N ALA A 133 -16.87 27.82 -41.79
CA ALA A 133 -16.50 26.42 -41.61
C ALA A 133 -17.75 25.51 -41.66
N PRO A 134 -17.73 24.40 -42.44
CA PRO A 134 -18.83 23.44 -42.47
C PRO A 134 -19.16 22.90 -41.07
N ASP A 135 -20.45 22.75 -40.76
CA ASP A 135 -20.92 22.27 -39.45
C ASP A 135 -20.39 20.87 -39.09
N ASN A 136 -20.05 20.06 -40.09
CA ASN A 136 -19.50 18.71 -39.92
C ASN A 136 -17.97 18.66 -39.80
N SER A 137 -17.29 19.81 -39.90
CA SER A 137 -15.84 19.88 -39.73
C SER A 137 -15.41 19.48 -38.31
N GLU A 138 -14.22 18.90 -38.18
CA GLU A 138 -13.73 18.43 -36.88
C GLU A 138 -13.54 19.58 -35.89
N ASP A 139 -13.07 20.75 -36.37
CA ASP A 139 -12.90 21.94 -35.56
C ASP A 139 -14.22 22.48 -34.99
N VAL A 140 -15.30 22.46 -35.78
CA VAL A 140 -16.65 22.81 -35.30
C VAL A 140 -17.10 21.82 -34.22
N LYS A 141 -16.94 20.51 -34.43
CA LYS A 141 -17.31 19.48 -33.44
C LYS A 141 -16.55 19.64 -32.13
N ILE A 142 -15.25 19.92 -32.21
CA ILE A 142 -14.39 20.17 -31.05
C ILE A 142 -14.87 21.42 -30.29
N ALA A 143 -15.16 22.52 -30.99
CA ALA A 143 -15.67 23.75 -30.38
C ALA A 143 -17.08 23.57 -29.75
N GLU A 144 -17.95 22.77 -30.38
CA GLU A 144 -19.28 22.45 -29.85
C GLU A 144 -19.20 21.57 -28.60
N LYS A 145 -18.33 20.56 -28.59
CA LYS A 145 -18.06 19.74 -27.38
C LYS A 145 -17.57 20.63 -26.24
N ALA A 146 -16.65 21.55 -26.52
CA ALA A 146 -16.17 22.50 -25.51
C ALA A 146 -17.29 23.39 -24.96
N ALA A 147 -18.15 23.94 -25.84
CA ALA A 147 -19.30 24.75 -25.42
C ALA A 147 -20.27 23.97 -24.54
N LYS A 148 -20.47 22.66 -24.83
CA LYS A 148 -21.29 21.77 -24.02
C LYS A 148 -20.71 21.62 -22.61
N ILE A 149 -19.40 21.43 -22.47
CA ILE A 149 -18.71 21.34 -21.18
C ILE A 149 -18.80 22.68 -20.43
N GLU A 150 -18.56 23.81 -21.10
CA GLU A 150 -18.61 25.14 -20.47
C GLU A 150 -19.99 25.50 -19.92
N ARG A 151 -21.05 25.00 -20.56
CA ARG A 151 -22.42 25.18 -20.10
C ARG A 151 -22.62 24.64 -18.67
N TYR A 152 -21.90 23.57 -18.32
CA TYR A 152 -21.98 22.97 -16.99
C TYR A 152 -21.03 23.63 -15.97
N SER A 153 -19.98 24.34 -16.41
CA SER A 153 -19.03 24.98 -15.50
C SER A 153 -19.36 26.43 -15.12
N ILE A 154 -19.97 27.22 -16.02
CA ILE A 154 -20.15 28.68 -15.82
C ILE A 154 -21.59 29.04 -15.40
N GLY A 155 -22.51 28.08 -15.51
CA GLY A 155 -23.91 28.21 -15.13
C GLY A 155 -24.85 28.39 -16.33
N ARG A 156 -26.09 27.90 -16.15
CA ARG A 156 -27.14 27.79 -17.19
C ARG A 156 -27.63 29.12 -17.76
N GLU A 157 -27.30 30.25 -17.12
CA GLU A 157 -27.75 31.60 -17.48
C GLU A 157 -26.91 32.22 -18.60
N THR A 158 -25.69 31.72 -18.84
CA THR A 158 -24.90 32.20 -19.98
C THR A 158 -25.58 31.72 -21.26
N HIS A 159 -25.96 32.66 -22.12
CA HIS A 159 -26.59 32.33 -23.40
C HIS A 159 -25.72 31.33 -24.18
N GLN A 160 -26.33 30.22 -24.61
CA GLN A 160 -25.65 29.16 -25.36
C GLN A 160 -24.93 29.69 -26.61
N ASN A 161 -25.50 30.73 -27.24
CA ASN A 161 -24.89 31.40 -28.39
C ASN A 161 -23.58 32.11 -28.05
N LYS A 162 -23.47 32.67 -26.84
CA LYS A 162 -22.22 33.27 -26.37
C LYS A 162 -21.15 32.20 -26.17
N LEU A 163 -21.49 31.11 -25.47
CA LEU A 163 -20.54 30.01 -25.24
C LEU A 163 -20.05 29.42 -26.57
N ARG A 164 -20.95 29.17 -27.53
CA ARG A 164 -20.57 28.71 -28.86
C ARG A 164 -19.65 29.68 -29.60
N ARG A 165 -19.92 30.99 -29.52
CA ARG A 165 -19.08 32.01 -30.14
C ARG A 165 -17.69 32.04 -29.50
N ASP A 166 -17.64 32.10 -28.17
CA ASP A 166 -16.40 32.12 -27.40
C ASP A 166 -15.57 30.86 -27.71
N THR A 167 -16.21 29.67 -27.74
CA THR A 167 -15.47 28.44 -27.98
C THR A 167 -14.95 28.30 -29.41
N ARG A 168 -15.72 28.75 -30.41
CA ARG A 168 -15.26 28.85 -31.82
C ARG A 168 -14.11 29.83 -31.98
N ALA A 169 -14.05 30.88 -31.17
CA ALA A 169 -12.94 31.83 -31.14
C ALA A 169 -11.71 31.32 -30.34
N GLY A 170 -11.69 30.06 -29.90
CA GLY A 170 -10.62 29.51 -29.07
C GLY A 170 -10.61 30.00 -27.62
N ILE A 171 -11.61 30.79 -27.20
CA ILE A 171 -11.69 31.34 -25.84
C ILE A 171 -12.23 30.26 -24.90
N ARG A 172 -11.51 29.99 -23.81
CA ARG A 172 -11.93 29.06 -22.74
C ARG A 172 -12.02 29.79 -21.41
N GLN A 173 -13.09 29.50 -20.69
CA GLN A 173 -13.43 30.15 -19.42
C GLN A 173 -12.79 29.44 -18.25
N LEU A 174 -12.66 28.12 -18.37
CA LEU A 174 -11.74 27.36 -17.56
C LEU A 174 -10.35 27.51 -18.22
N THR A 175 -9.41 28.19 -17.56
CA THR A 175 -8.06 28.42 -18.11
C THR A 175 -7.07 27.37 -17.62
N PHE A 176 -6.30 26.75 -18.53
CA PHE A 176 -5.52 25.55 -18.24
C PHE A 176 -4.03 25.72 -18.53
N PHE A 177 -3.21 26.02 -17.51
CA PHE A 177 -1.76 25.86 -17.66
C PHE A 177 -1.34 24.40 -17.41
N ARG A 178 -0.82 23.72 -18.43
CA ARG A 178 -0.14 22.39 -18.36
C ARG A 178 -1.00 21.24 -17.81
N GLN A 179 -2.28 21.14 -18.17
CA GLN A 179 -3.16 20.04 -17.70
C GLN A 179 -3.24 18.82 -18.65
N GLU A 180 -2.56 18.85 -19.79
CA GLU A 180 -2.44 17.67 -20.67
C GLU A 180 -1.81 16.49 -19.92
N LEU A 181 -0.80 16.74 -19.07
CA LEU A 181 -0.21 15.72 -18.19
C LEU A 181 -1.18 15.22 -17.12
N SER A 182 -2.06 16.10 -16.64
CA SER A 182 -3.07 15.77 -15.64
C SER A 182 -4.09 14.77 -16.17
N VAL A 183 -4.59 15.04 -17.37
CA VAL A 183 -5.58 14.21 -18.06
C VAL A 183 -5.00 12.82 -18.34
N ARG A 184 -3.77 12.74 -18.89
CA ARG A 184 -3.11 11.44 -19.14
C ARG A 184 -2.91 10.60 -17.88
N LYS A 185 -2.58 11.24 -16.75
CA LYS A 185 -2.40 10.51 -15.47
C LYS A 185 -3.70 9.89 -14.99
N LEU A 186 -4.86 10.52 -15.23
CA LEU A 186 -6.15 9.92 -14.88
C LEU A 186 -6.33 8.57 -15.59
N LYS A 187 -5.96 8.45 -16.87
CA LYS A 187 -6.00 7.19 -17.63
C LYS A 187 -5.16 6.10 -16.97
N GLU A 188 -3.91 6.43 -16.66
CA GLU A 188 -2.92 5.50 -16.11
C GLU A 188 -3.38 4.90 -14.78
N TYR A 189 -4.04 5.69 -13.92
CA TYR A 189 -4.50 5.24 -12.60
C TYR A 189 -5.91 4.64 -12.59
N ARG A 190 -6.73 4.89 -13.62
CA ARG A 190 -8.15 4.48 -13.63
C ARG A 190 -8.48 3.42 -14.66
N ILE A 191 -7.57 3.07 -15.56
CA ILE A 191 -7.79 2.04 -16.58
C ILE A 191 -6.76 0.94 -16.37
N CYS A 192 -7.22 -0.23 -15.91
CA CYS A 192 -6.38 -1.41 -15.73
C CYS A 192 -6.98 -2.60 -16.50
N PRO A 193 -6.54 -2.84 -17.75
CA PRO A 193 -7.06 -3.94 -18.57
C PRO A 193 -6.85 -5.33 -17.95
N THR A 194 -5.86 -5.48 -17.07
CA THR A 194 -5.62 -6.72 -16.34
C THR A 194 -6.71 -7.02 -15.31
N LEU A 195 -7.25 -5.98 -14.65
CA LEU A 195 -8.30 -6.13 -13.62
C LEU A 195 -9.71 -6.00 -14.19
N ASP A 196 -9.89 -5.24 -15.27
CA ASP A 196 -11.15 -5.09 -15.99
C ASP A 196 -10.93 -5.26 -17.51
N PRO A 197 -10.80 -6.51 -18.00
CA PRO A 197 -10.57 -6.76 -19.43
C PRO A 197 -11.70 -6.29 -20.34
N THR A 198 -12.92 -6.17 -19.81
CA THR A 198 -14.10 -5.75 -20.58
C THR A 198 -14.28 -4.24 -20.64
N GLY A 199 -13.66 -3.53 -19.68
CA GLY A 199 -13.82 -2.09 -19.49
C GLY A 199 -15.19 -1.67 -18.93
N ASN A 200 -16.03 -2.62 -18.50
CA ASN A 200 -17.42 -2.39 -18.08
C ASN A 200 -17.63 -2.50 -16.57
N ILE A 201 -16.59 -2.82 -15.79
CA ILE A 201 -16.71 -2.93 -14.34
C ILE A 201 -16.73 -1.53 -13.75
N ARG A 202 -17.76 -1.22 -12.97
CA ARG A 202 -17.86 0.04 -12.24
C ARG A 202 -16.90 0.04 -11.06
N GLN A 203 -16.22 1.16 -10.88
CA GLN A 203 -15.27 1.32 -9.78
C GLN A 203 -15.99 1.85 -8.55
N ILE A 204 -15.68 1.33 -7.38
CA ILE A 204 -16.05 1.96 -6.09
C ILE A 204 -15.05 3.05 -5.68
N GLN A 205 -13.87 3.05 -6.32
CA GLN A 205 -12.84 4.05 -6.08
C GLN A 205 -13.10 5.29 -6.93
N THR A 206 -13.00 6.48 -6.33
CA THR A 206 -13.23 7.76 -7.01
C THR A 206 -12.04 8.69 -6.77
N PRO A 207 -11.55 9.43 -7.78
CA PRO A 207 -10.58 10.50 -7.54
C PRO A 207 -11.18 11.60 -6.65
N CYS A 208 -10.38 12.12 -5.73
CA CYS A 208 -10.82 13.17 -4.81
C CYS A 208 -9.94 14.41 -4.88
N GLN A 209 -10.49 15.53 -4.43
CA GLN A 209 -9.75 16.74 -4.12
C GLN A 209 -9.71 16.94 -2.60
N VAL A 210 -8.53 17.10 -2.02
CA VAL A 210 -8.36 17.58 -0.64
C VAL A 210 -8.32 19.11 -0.63
N GLY A 211 -8.99 19.71 0.35
CA GLY A 211 -8.91 21.15 0.58
C GLY A 211 -8.90 21.48 2.06
N CYS A 212 -8.37 22.67 2.37
CA CYS A 212 -8.45 23.25 3.70
C CYS A 212 -9.38 24.48 3.74
N ALA A 213 -10.06 24.65 4.87
CA ALA A 213 -10.88 25.82 5.15
C ALA A 213 -10.68 26.31 6.58
N THR A 214 -10.76 27.63 6.77
CA THR A 214 -10.87 28.23 8.10
C THR A 214 -12.29 28.10 8.66
N ASN A 215 -13.27 27.90 7.78
CA ASN A 215 -14.67 27.63 8.09
C ASN A 215 -15.20 26.56 7.14
N LEU A 216 -15.43 25.35 7.65
CA LEU A 216 -15.87 24.19 6.85
C LEU A 216 -17.29 24.35 6.29
N LEU A 217 -18.18 25.03 7.02
CA LEU A 217 -19.58 25.22 6.63
C LEU A 217 -19.71 26.07 5.35
N THR A 218 -19.11 27.26 5.35
CA THR A 218 -19.18 28.22 4.23
C THR A 218 -18.50 27.71 2.96
N ARG A 219 -17.56 26.77 3.09
CA ARG A 219 -16.84 26.20 1.94
C ARG A 219 -17.67 25.19 1.15
N SER A 220 -18.68 24.58 1.76
CA SER A 220 -19.50 23.52 1.15
C SER A 220 -20.27 23.94 -0.09
N SER A 221 -20.84 25.14 -0.09
CA SER A 221 -21.55 25.66 -1.26
C SER A 221 -20.62 25.97 -2.42
N ALA A 222 -19.30 26.04 -2.21
CA ALA A 222 -18.36 26.44 -3.25
C ALA A 222 -18.02 25.32 -4.24
N HIS A 223 -18.36 24.07 -3.90
CA HIS A 223 -18.07 22.87 -4.67
C HIS A 223 -19.32 22.21 -5.29
N ASP A 224 -20.50 22.78 -5.06
CA ASP A 224 -21.75 22.24 -5.60
C ASP A 224 -21.87 22.55 -7.11
N PRO A 225 -22.09 21.53 -7.97
CA PRO A 225 -22.37 21.72 -9.40
C PRO A 225 -23.54 22.67 -9.68
N GLN A 226 -24.56 22.68 -8.82
CA GLN A 226 -25.72 23.56 -8.96
C GLN A 226 -25.36 25.03 -8.74
N THR A 227 -24.33 25.30 -7.94
CA THR A 227 -23.86 26.66 -7.63
C THR A 227 -22.62 27.07 -8.43
N LYS A 228 -22.33 26.34 -9.52
CA LYS A 228 -21.34 26.69 -10.56
C LYS A 228 -19.88 26.47 -10.15
N MET A 229 -19.60 25.79 -9.04
CA MET A 229 -18.25 25.38 -8.61
C MET A 229 -17.16 26.48 -8.73
N LYS A 230 -17.53 27.76 -8.58
CA LYS A 230 -16.70 28.90 -9.02
C LYS A 230 -15.35 28.99 -8.30
N THR A 231 -15.28 28.43 -7.10
CA THR A 231 -14.07 28.46 -6.27
C THR A 231 -13.48 27.07 -6.05
N SER A 232 -13.98 26.07 -6.77
CA SER A 232 -13.36 24.75 -6.91
C SER A 232 -12.06 24.84 -7.71
N SER A 233 -11.24 23.80 -7.62
CA SER A 233 -10.11 23.70 -8.53
C SER A 233 -10.62 23.57 -9.97
N THR A 234 -9.93 24.21 -10.92
CA THR A 234 -10.27 24.13 -12.34
C THR A 234 -10.33 22.68 -12.84
N TYR A 235 -9.48 21.80 -12.30
CA TYR A 235 -9.43 20.40 -12.70
C TYR A 235 -10.65 19.63 -12.22
N LEU A 236 -11.02 19.75 -10.94
CA LEU A 236 -12.29 19.18 -10.44
C LEU A 236 -13.49 19.70 -11.23
N THR A 237 -13.56 21.01 -11.48
CA THR A 237 -14.66 21.61 -12.26
C THR A 237 -14.71 21.07 -13.69
N LEU A 238 -13.56 20.91 -14.36
CA LEU A 238 -13.49 20.31 -15.69
C LEU A 238 -13.98 18.87 -15.68
N THR A 239 -13.50 18.06 -14.74
CA THR A 239 -13.88 16.64 -14.62
C THR A 239 -15.39 16.50 -14.44
N VAL A 240 -15.97 17.18 -13.46
CA VAL A 240 -17.42 17.11 -13.20
C VAL A 240 -18.24 17.65 -14.38
N SER A 241 -17.84 18.79 -14.95
CA SER A 241 -18.56 19.37 -16.11
C SER A 241 -18.49 18.48 -17.36
N THR A 242 -17.39 17.76 -17.54
CA THR A 242 -17.23 16.81 -18.65
C THR A 242 -18.12 15.59 -18.46
N LEU A 243 -18.23 15.07 -17.24
CA LEU A 243 -19.16 13.98 -16.92
C LEU A 243 -20.63 14.37 -17.16
N GLU A 244 -21.02 15.56 -16.71
CA GLU A 244 -22.36 16.11 -16.97
C GLU A 244 -22.60 16.28 -18.49
N ALA A 245 -21.59 16.72 -19.25
CA ALA A 245 -21.65 16.79 -20.70
C ALA A 245 -21.75 15.40 -21.39
N MET A 246 -21.23 14.35 -20.75
CA MET A 246 -21.42 12.96 -21.17
C MET A 246 -22.80 12.39 -20.79
N GLY A 247 -23.62 13.15 -20.06
CA GLY A 247 -24.93 12.70 -19.57
C GLY A 247 -24.86 11.92 -18.26
N LEU A 248 -23.71 11.92 -17.59
CA LEU A 248 -23.50 11.28 -16.30
C LEU A 248 -23.62 12.35 -15.21
N LYS A 249 -24.79 12.43 -14.57
CA LYS A 249 -25.04 13.37 -13.48
C LYS A 249 -24.24 13.00 -12.24
N GLN A 250 -23.66 14.00 -11.58
CA GLN A 250 -22.76 13.79 -10.44
C GLN A 250 -23.35 14.30 -9.13
N ASN A 251 -23.31 13.46 -8.10
CA ASN A 251 -23.53 13.86 -6.71
C ASN A 251 -22.19 14.25 -6.11
N VAL A 252 -21.95 15.54 -5.91
CA VAL A 252 -20.71 16.04 -5.30
C VAL A 252 -20.87 16.15 -3.79
N PHE A 253 -19.91 15.62 -3.04
CA PHE A 253 -19.88 15.63 -1.59
C PHE A 253 -18.68 16.43 -1.10
N GLN A 254 -18.91 17.27 -0.08
CA GLN A 254 -17.82 17.79 0.75
C GLN A 254 -17.86 17.09 2.11
N ILE A 255 -16.82 16.32 2.39
CA ILE A 255 -16.72 15.46 3.57
C ILE A 255 -15.65 16.03 4.50
N PRO A 256 -16.02 16.61 5.66
CA PRO A 256 -15.04 17.07 6.66
C PRO A 256 -14.34 15.88 7.31
N ILE A 257 -13.01 15.83 7.17
CA ILE A 257 -12.21 14.68 7.61
C ILE A 257 -11.51 14.95 8.92
N LEU A 258 -11.04 16.18 9.09
CA LEU A 258 -10.17 16.52 10.19
C LEU A 258 -10.43 17.96 10.61
N LYS A 259 -10.37 18.21 11.93
CA LYS A 259 -10.36 19.56 12.50
C LYS A 259 -8.99 19.87 13.08
N VAL A 260 -8.60 21.14 12.99
CA VAL A 260 -7.34 21.62 13.56
C VAL A 260 -7.61 22.43 14.81
N TRP A 261 -6.79 22.24 15.84
CA TRP A 261 -6.90 22.94 17.13
C TRP A 261 -5.67 23.76 17.47
N ARG A 262 -4.66 23.77 16.58
CA ARG A 262 -3.49 24.63 16.67
C ARG A 262 -3.27 25.41 15.36
N PRO A 263 -2.76 26.66 15.43
CA PRO A 263 -2.57 27.50 14.24
C PRO A 263 -1.66 26.88 13.16
N ASN A 264 -0.61 26.17 13.57
CA ASN A 264 0.36 25.58 12.64
C ASN A 264 -0.13 24.29 11.97
N GLN A 265 -1.27 23.73 12.38
CA GLN A 265 -1.72 22.42 11.90
C GLN A 265 -2.43 22.48 10.54
N LEU A 266 -3.06 23.60 10.14
CA LEU A 266 -3.93 23.60 8.94
C LEU A 266 -3.16 23.23 7.67
N GLY A 267 -2.04 23.92 7.42
CA GLY A 267 -1.25 23.65 6.22
C GLY A 267 -0.63 22.26 6.23
N LEU A 268 -0.15 21.82 7.39
CA LEU A 268 0.43 20.48 7.57
C LEU A 268 -0.61 19.37 7.38
N ALA A 269 -1.80 19.54 7.96
CA ALA A 269 -2.91 18.61 7.82
C ALA A 269 -3.38 18.49 6.37
N GLU A 270 -3.41 19.60 5.62
CA GLU A 270 -3.74 19.56 4.19
C GLU A 270 -2.72 18.72 3.42
N ILE A 271 -1.41 18.92 3.66
CA ILE A 271 -0.35 18.11 3.04
C ILE A 271 -0.53 16.63 3.39
N PHE A 272 -0.70 16.34 4.67
CA PHE A 272 -0.81 14.98 5.18
C PHE A 272 -1.99 14.22 4.55
N ILE A 273 -3.19 14.81 4.59
CA ILE A 273 -4.38 14.18 4.00
C ILE A 273 -4.29 14.14 2.46
N THR A 274 -3.66 15.14 1.84
CA THR A 274 -3.42 15.13 0.38
C THR A 274 -2.59 13.92 -0.04
N MET A 275 -1.52 13.61 0.69
CA MET A 275 -0.66 12.46 0.45
C MET A 275 -1.37 11.15 0.75
N LEU A 276 -2.06 11.06 1.90
CA LEU A 276 -2.78 9.86 2.31
C LEU A 276 -3.87 9.45 1.32
N ALA A 277 -4.57 10.44 0.76
CA ALA A 277 -5.64 10.22 -0.22
C ALA A 277 -5.12 9.93 -1.64
N GLY A 278 -3.81 10.07 -1.91
CA GLY A 278 -3.30 10.10 -3.29
C GLY A 278 -3.99 11.19 -4.12
N SER A 279 -4.36 12.31 -3.49
CA SER A 279 -5.24 13.30 -4.12
C SER A 279 -4.50 14.18 -5.12
N LEU A 280 -3.17 14.14 -5.19
CA LEU A 280 -2.43 14.85 -6.22
C LEU A 280 -2.75 14.26 -7.59
N VAL A 281 -2.78 15.12 -8.59
CA VAL A 281 -3.03 14.69 -9.97
C VAL A 281 -1.98 13.67 -10.47
N TRP A 282 -0.75 13.77 -9.99
CA TRP A 282 0.32 12.83 -10.33
C TRP A 282 0.09 11.43 -9.75
N ASP A 283 -0.76 11.31 -8.73
CA ASP A 283 -1.12 10.07 -8.04
C ASP A 283 -2.57 9.63 -8.37
N GLY A 284 -3.17 10.21 -9.41
CA GLY A 284 -4.52 9.85 -9.86
C GLY A 284 -5.67 10.56 -9.13
N GLY A 285 -5.39 11.64 -8.41
CA GLY A 285 -6.36 12.52 -7.75
C GLY A 285 -6.65 13.84 -8.49
N LEU A 286 -7.20 14.83 -7.80
CA LEU A 286 -7.69 16.10 -8.39
C LEU A 286 -6.96 17.37 -7.91
N ASN A 287 -6.04 17.28 -6.95
CA ASN A 287 -5.22 18.38 -6.46
C ASN A 287 -4.10 18.73 -7.45
N ARG A 288 -4.23 19.89 -8.10
CA ARG A 288 -3.17 20.44 -8.98
C ARG A 288 -2.11 21.24 -8.22
N ILE A 289 -2.56 21.98 -7.21
CA ILE A 289 -1.73 22.94 -6.47
C ILE A 289 -1.18 22.25 -5.22
N LYS A 290 0.04 22.61 -4.84
CA LYS A 290 0.68 22.21 -3.59
C LYS A 290 -0.26 22.46 -2.41
N ALA A 291 -0.50 21.41 -1.63
CA ALA A 291 -1.15 21.48 -0.34
C ALA A 291 -0.26 22.23 0.69
N GLY A 292 -0.89 22.85 1.69
CA GLY A 292 -0.20 23.54 2.77
C GLY A 292 0.33 24.92 2.40
N ALA A 293 -0.34 25.59 1.46
CA ALA A 293 -0.06 26.99 1.11
C ALA A 293 -0.71 27.99 2.09
N LYS A 294 -1.64 27.53 2.94
CA LYS A 294 -2.32 28.34 3.94
C LYS A 294 -1.81 27.97 5.33
N ASP A 295 -1.14 28.91 5.98
CA ASP A 295 -0.90 28.87 7.41
C ASP A 295 -1.98 29.74 8.09
N LEU A 296 -2.57 29.27 9.21
CA LEU A 296 -3.60 30.04 9.93
C LEU A 296 -3.05 31.38 10.47
N ASP A 297 -1.74 31.45 10.73
CA ASP A 297 -1.06 32.57 11.40
C ASP A 297 -0.42 33.59 10.44
N GLN A 298 -0.34 33.29 9.13
CA GLN A 298 0.33 34.18 8.17
C GLN A 298 -0.59 35.21 7.51
N SER A 299 -1.83 35.31 7.96
CA SER A 299 -2.66 36.42 7.57
C SER A 299 -2.24 37.68 8.32
N THR A 300 -1.71 38.66 7.59
CA THR A 300 -1.56 40.04 8.07
C THR A 300 -2.90 40.71 8.38
N ASN A 301 -4.03 40.08 8.03
CA ASN A 301 -5.36 40.50 8.41
C ASN A 301 -5.78 39.83 9.74
N PRO A 302 -5.95 40.60 10.84
CA PRO A 302 -6.35 40.09 12.15
C PRO A 302 -7.75 39.43 12.15
N ASP A 303 -8.60 39.71 11.17
CA ASP A 303 -9.92 39.07 11.02
C ASP A 303 -9.86 37.63 10.46
N VAL A 304 -8.68 37.17 10.03
CA VAL A 304 -8.47 35.83 9.44
C VAL A 304 -7.70 34.90 10.39
N VAL A 305 -7.12 35.44 11.47
CA VAL A 305 -6.58 34.62 12.56
C VAL A 305 -7.76 33.86 13.15
N PRO A 306 -7.74 32.51 13.17
CA PRO A 306 -8.85 31.74 13.72
C PRO A 306 -9.11 32.21 15.14
N ASP A 307 -10.36 32.59 15.42
CA ASP A 307 -10.79 32.97 16.77
C ASP A 307 -10.30 31.90 17.75
N LYS A 308 -9.59 32.30 18.82
CA LYS A 308 -9.11 31.38 19.86
C LYS A 308 -10.26 30.51 20.39
N ARG A 309 -11.51 31.04 20.37
CA ARG A 309 -12.72 30.29 20.70
C ARG A 309 -12.98 29.15 19.72
N ASN A 310 -12.77 29.34 18.42
CA ASN A 310 -12.91 28.28 17.41
C ASN A 310 -11.86 27.19 17.61
N LEU A 311 -10.62 27.52 17.96
CA LEU A 311 -9.60 26.50 18.27
C LEU A 311 -9.94 25.72 19.54
N LEU A 312 -10.48 26.39 20.56
CA LEU A 312 -10.92 25.73 21.80
C LEU A 312 -12.14 24.83 21.56
N GLU A 313 -13.11 25.28 20.76
CA GLU A 313 -14.27 24.48 20.38
C GLU A 313 -13.88 23.29 19.50
N ALA A 314 -12.93 23.47 18.56
CA ALA A 314 -12.37 22.36 17.80
C ALA A 314 -11.71 21.34 18.74
N LYS A 315 -10.92 21.78 19.71
CA LYS A 315 -10.33 20.91 20.72
C LYS A 315 -11.42 20.17 21.51
N ARG A 316 -12.46 20.86 21.95
CA ARG A 316 -13.59 20.26 22.65
C ARG A 316 -14.24 19.16 21.81
N GLN A 317 -14.60 19.45 20.56
CA GLN A 317 -15.24 18.46 19.69
C GLN A 317 -14.35 17.24 19.44
N ILE A 318 -13.07 17.47 19.14
CA ILE A 318 -12.11 16.40 18.87
C ILE A 318 -11.95 15.46 20.07
N PHE A 319 -11.73 16.01 21.27
CA PHE A 319 -11.32 15.21 22.42
C PHE A 319 -12.45 14.83 23.37
N LEU A 320 -13.59 15.53 23.35
CA LEU A 320 -14.72 15.26 24.24
C LEU A 320 -15.94 14.70 23.48
N ASP A 321 -16.26 15.25 22.31
CA ASP A 321 -17.50 14.86 21.61
C ASP A 321 -17.31 13.59 20.75
N HIS A 322 -16.08 13.30 20.32
CA HIS A 322 -15.73 12.14 19.50
C HIS A 322 -14.85 11.13 20.25
N LYS A 323 -15.42 9.95 20.55
CA LYS A 323 -14.74 8.90 21.34
C LYS A 323 -13.51 8.31 20.64
N TRP A 324 -13.56 8.21 19.30
CA TRP A 324 -12.52 7.55 18.51
C TRP A 324 -11.14 8.19 18.69
N ALA A 325 -11.06 9.50 18.96
CA ALA A 325 -9.76 10.14 19.17
C ALA A 325 -9.03 9.53 20.37
N MET A 326 -9.73 9.43 21.51
CA MET A 326 -9.18 8.85 22.73
C MET A 326 -8.97 7.34 22.63
N GLU A 327 -9.83 6.64 21.91
CA GLU A 327 -9.68 5.21 21.62
C GLU A 327 -8.42 4.95 20.78
N ASN A 328 -8.20 5.73 19.73
CA ASN A 328 -6.99 5.67 18.90
C ASN A 328 -5.73 5.93 19.74
N PHE A 329 -5.73 6.97 20.59
CA PHE A 329 -4.59 7.25 21.47
C PHE A 329 -4.28 6.09 22.41
N ARG A 330 -5.31 5.46 23.00
CA ARG A 330 -5.14 4.29 23.87
C ARG A 330 -4.59 3.10 23.09
N ALA A 331 -5.17 2.79 21.93
CA ALA A 331 -4.74 1.68 21.09
C ALA A 331 -3.27 1.83 20.67
N SER A 332 -2.85 3.02 20.25
CA SER A 332 -1.46 3.30 19.91
C SER A 332 -0.53 3.21 21.12
N ASN A 333 -0.93 3.73 22.29
CA ASN A 333 -0.13 3.63 23.50
C ASN A 333 0.05 2.16 23.94
N GLU A 334 -1.01 1.35 23.87
CA GLU A 334 -0.92 -0.08 24.14
C GLU A 334 0.00 -0.80 23.16
N ALA A 335 -0.07 -0.45 21.86
CA ALA A 335 0.83 -1.01 20.86
C ALA A 335 2.29 -0.66 21.12
N LEU A 336 2.58 0.59 21.49
CA LEU A 336 3.92 1.05 21.86
C LEU A 336 4.44 0.35 23.12
N LEU A 337 3.60 0.20 24.15
CA LEU A 337 3.96 -0.54 25.36
C LEU A 337 4.27 -2.02 25.05
N ARG A 338 3.47 -2.67 24.18
CA ARG A 338 3.76 -4.03 23.72
C ARG A 338 5.11 -4.11 23.00
N GLN A 339 5.38 -3.19 22.08
CA GLN A 339 6.66 -3.14 21.36
C GLN A 339 7.85 -2.89 22.30
N ALA A 340 7.72 -1.97 23.25
CA ALA A 340 8.75 -1.69 24.25
C ALA A 340 9.03 -2.92 25.12
N ASN A 341 8.00 -3.65 25.54
CA ASN A 341 8.15 -4.88 26.30
C ASN A 341 8.84 -5.99 25.49
N VAL A 342 8.52 -6.13 24.20
CA VAL A 342 9.21 -7.07 23.31
C VAL A 342 10.68 -6.69 23.14
N LEU A 343 10.99 -5.42 22.89
CA LEU A 343 12.36 -4.95 22.77
C LEU A 343 13.16 -5.14 24.05
N LYS A 344 12.54 -4.88 25.21
CA LYS A 344 13.14 -5.13 26.52
C LYS A 344 13.40 -6.62 26.73
N ALA A 345 12.43 -7.48 26.41
CA ALA A 345 12.62 -8.93 26.50
C ALA A 345 13.69 -9.44 25.53
N ILE A 346 13.84 -8.83 24.34
CA ILE A 346 14.94 -9.13 23.42
C ILE A 346 16.26 -8.66 24.03
N GLN A 347 16.35 -7.45 24.57
CA GLN A 347 17.57 -6.95 25.23
C GLN A 347 17.99 -7.82 26.42
N GLU A 348 17.02 -8.31 27.20
CA GLU A 348 17.25 -9.21 28.33
C GLU A 348 17.60 -10.64 27.89
N LYS A 349 17.23 -11.05 26.67
CA LYS A 349 17.49 -12.40 26.12
C LYS A 349 18.62 -12.46 25.09
N THR A 350 19.06 -11.33 24.56
CA THR A 350 20.34 -11.26 23.87
C THR A 350 21.38 -11.45 24.94
N GLU A 351 21.72 -12.72 25.17
CA GLU A 351 22.93 -13.17 25.83
C GLU A 351 24.05 -12.22 25.43
N THR A 352 24.71 -11.63 26.43
CA THR A 352 25.85 -10.78 26.15
C THR A 352 26.90 -11.61 25.41
N GLU A 353 27.77 -10.96 24.63
CA GLU A 353 28.85 -11.67 23.93
C GLU A 353 29.72 -12.50 24.91
N GLU A 354 29.71 -12.14 26.21
CA GLU A 354 30.33 -12.89 27.30
C GLU A 354 29.55 -14.16 27.69
N ASP A 355 28.22 -14.13 27.71
CA ASP A 355 27.38 -15.30 28.00
C ASP A 355 27.57 -16.37 26.91
N ILE A 356 27.53 -15.95 25.63
CA ILE A 356 27.79 -16.84 24.47
C ILE A 356 29.21 -17.44 24.52
N LYS A 357 30.21 -16.64 24.92
CA LYS A 357 31.60 -17.13 25.07
C LYS A 357 31.72 -18.12 26.23
N THR A 358 30.98 -17.90 27.31
CA THR A 358 31.00 -18.79 28.48
C THR A 358 30.40 -20.14 28.14
N ASP A 359 29.22 -20.16 27.51
CA ASP A 359 28.55 -21.40 27.10
C ASP A 359 29.36 -22.16 26.03
N ALA A 360 29.97 -21.44 25.08
CA ALA A 360 30.86 -22.05 24.09
C ALA A 360 32.09 -22.72 24.74
N ASN A 361 32.65 -22.11 25.79
CA ASN A 361 33.78 -22.67 26.52
C ASN A 361 33.39 -23.89 27.36
N GLU A 362 32.21 -23.89 27.97
CA GLU A 362 31.68 -25.06 28.69
C GLU A 362 31.41 -26.23 27.73
N LEU A 363 30.78 -25.98 26.58
CA LEU A 363 30.57 -27.00 25.54
C LEU A 363 31.90 -27.54 25.00
N LEU A 364 32.91 -26.69 24.79
CA LEU A 364 34.24 -27.14 24.38
C LEU A 364 34.91 -28.03 25.44
N LYS A 365 34.67 -27.78 26.72
CA LYS A 365 35.15 -28.63 27.81
C LYS A 365 34.44 -29.98 27.82
N GLU A 366 33.13 -29.99 27.68
CA GLU A 366 32.35 -31.24 27.58
C GLU A 366 32.76 -32.09 26.38
N ILE A 367 32.97 -31.47 25.21
CA ILE A 367 33.45 -32.17 24.00
C ILE A 367 34.82 -32.83 24.25
N LYS A 368 35.73 -32.14 24.94
CA LYS A 368 37.04 -32.72 25.30
C LYS A 368 36.89 -33.91 26.24
N GLU A 369 36.07 -33.79 27.28
CA GLU A 369 35.82 -34.89 28.23
C GLU A 369 35.18 -36.11 27.53
N VAL A 370 34.27 -35.88 26.59
CA VAL A 370 33.66 -36.95 25.78
C VAL A 370 34.70 -37.61 24.87
N SER A 371 35.57 -36.83 24.22
CA SER A 371 36.64 -37.35 23.36
C SER A 371 37.67 -38.19 24.13
N GLU A 372 38.01 -37.78 25.35
CA GLU A 372 38.87 -38.57 26.25
C GLU A 372 38.22 -39.89 26.65
N ARG A 373 36.92 -39.87 27.01
CA ARG A 373 36.15 -41.08 27.32
C ARG A 373 36.06 -42.01 26.11
N GLU A 374 35.84 -41.48 24.91
CA GLU A 374 35.81 -42.26 23.67
C GLU A 374 37.15 -42.97 23.44
N THR A 375 38.26 -42.27 23.64
CA THR A 375 39.61 -42.83 23.51
C THR A 375 39.84 -43.99 24.49
N ILE A 376 39.41 -43.83 25.74
CA ILE A 376 39.48 -44.88 26.76
C ILE A 376 38.62 -46.10 26.36
N ILE A 377 37.40 -45.86 25.86
CA ILE A 377 36.49 -46.92 25.42
C ILE A 377 37.08 -47.68 24.22
N ARG A 378 37.60 -46.98 23.21
CA ARG A 378 38.25 -47.59 22.04
C ARG A 378 39.38 -48.53 22.46
N ARG A 379 40.27 -48.07 23.35
CA ARG A 379 41.36 -48.90 23.88
C ARG A 379 40.85 -50.15 24.59
N LYS A 380 39.79 -50.05 25.40
CA LYS A 380 39.17 -51.21 26.06
C LYS A 380 38.52 -52.17 25.05
N VAL A 381 37.95 -51.66 23.97
CA VAL A 381 37.36 -52.48 22.90
C VAL A 381 38.47 -53.23 22.17
N GLU A 382 39.58 -52.58 21.86
CA GLU A 382 40.76 -53.22 21.25
C GLU A 382 41.31 -54.34 22.15
N GLU A 383 41.57 -54.06 23.43
CA GLU A 383 42.01 -55.06 24.43
C GLU A 383 41.06 -56.26 24.48
N ARG A 384 39.73 -56.03 24.50
CA ARG A 384 38.74 -57.12 24.51
C ARG A 384 38.66 -57.89 23.20
N THR A 385 38.89 -57.22 22.07
CA THR A 385 38.88 -57.87 20.76
C THR A 385 40.06 -58.82 20.64
N GLU A 386 41.23 -58.43 21.12
CA GLU A 386 42.41 -59.29 21.18
C GLU A 386 42.17 -60.51 22.10
N GLU A 387 41.57 -60.32 23.28
CA GLU A 387 41.20 -61.43 24.17
C GLU A 387 40.21 -62.42 23.52
N ILE A 388 39.23 -61.91 22.76
CA ILE A 388 38.25 -62.74 22.05
C ILE A 388 38.96 -63.53 20.95
N GLN A 389 39.82 -62.89 20.14
CA GLN A 389 40.58 -63.57 19.10
C GLN A 389 41.47 -64.68 19.67
N GLU A 390 42.13 -64.45 20.81
CA GLU A 390 42.92 -65.48 21.49
C GLU A 390 42.06 -66.66 21.96
N LYS A 391 40.88 -66.38 22.53
CA LYS A 391 39.95 -67.42 22.98
C LYS A 391 39.35 -68.20 21.82
N ASP A 392 38.99 -67.55 20.72
CA ASP A 392 38.47 -68.20 19.51
C ASP A 392 39.53 -69.11 18.88
N ALA A 393 40.80 -68.68 18.85
CA ALA A 393 41.90 -69.52 18.40
C ALA A 393 42.06 -70.78 19.27
N LYS A 394 41.98 -70.64 20.61
CA LYS A 394 42.01 -71.77 21.54
C LYS A 394 40.81 -72.71 21.36
N LEU A 395 39.62 -72.15 21.16
CA LEU A 395 38.40 -72.92 20.97
C LEU A 395 38.43 -73.70 19.64
N THR A 396 38.96 -73.09 18.58
CA THR A 396 39.17 -73.74 17.28
C THR A 396 40.17 -74.89 17.37
N ALA A 397 41.26 -74.72 18.11
CA ALA A 397 42.23 -75.79 18.35
C ALA A 397 41.61 -76.95 19.15
N CYS A 398 40.86 -76.64 20.21
CA CYS A 398 40.19 -77.65 21.03
C CYS A 398 39.10 -78.41 20.25
N GLN A 399 38.34 -77.72 19.39
CA GLN A 399 37.36 -78.35 18.49
C GLN A 399 38.03 -79.33 17.53
N THR A 400 39.20 -78.96 17.00
CA THR A 400 39.99 -79.84 16.11
C THR A 400 40.46 -81.10 16.84
N GLU A 401 40.92 -80.97 18.09
CA GLU A 401 41.30 -82.12 18.93
C GLU A 401 40.11 -83.04 19.25
N ILE A 402 38.93 -82.47 19.48
CA ILE A 402 37.69 -83.23 19.70
C ILE A 402 37.32 -83.99 18.43
N ASP A 403 37.37 -83.35 17.27
CA ASP A 403 37.04 -83.97 15.98
C ASP A 403 38.02 -85.10 15.63
N ASP A 404 39.32 -84.90 15.87
CA ASP A 404 40.36 -85.93 15.74
C ASP A 404 40.12 -87.12 16.68
N SER A 405 39.76 -86.83 17.93
CA SER A 405 39.46 -87.86 18.94
C SER A 405 38.19 -88.65 18.59
N ARG A 406 37.18 -87.96 18.06
CA ARG A 406 35.94 -88.56 17.58
C ARG A 406 36.19 -89.46 16.38
N ALA A 407 36.98 -89.02 15.41
CA ALA A 407 37.36 -89.85 14.26
C ALA A 407 38.12 -91.12 14.70
N LYS A 408 39.06 -91.00 15.66
CA LYS A 408 39.73 -92.16 16.27
C LYS A 408 38.75 -93.11 16.97
N PHE A 409 37.79 -92.56 17.71
CA PHE A 409 36.78 -93.35 18.40
C PHE A 409 35.85 -94.07 17.40
N GLU A 410 35.42 -93.41 16.33
CA GLU A 410 34.61 -94.03 15.27
C GLU A 410 35.35 -95.20 14.60
N ILE A 411 36.65 -95.05 14.33
CA ILE A 411 37.50 -96.15 13.83
C ILE A 411 37.57 -97.31 14.84
N LEU A 412 37.83 -97.01 16.13
CA LEU A 412 37.88 -98.03 17.19
C LEU A 412 36.55 -98.74 17.38
N SER A 413 35.44 -98.01 17.35
CA SER A 413 34.10 -98.55 17.51
C SER A 413 33.71 -99.41 16.30
N SER A 414 34.10 -99.01 15.08
CA SER A 414 33.92 -99.83 13.88
C SER A 414 34.73 -101.13 13.94
N ASN A 415 36.00 -101.06 14.36
CA ASN A 415 36.85 -102.24 14.56
C ASN A 415 36.29 -103.16 15.65
N TYR A 416 35.74 -102.60 16.73
CA TYR A 416 35.11 -103.37 17.79
C TYR A 416 33.87 -104.12 17.30
N GLU A 417 32.97 -103.46 16.56
CA GLU A 417 31.79 -104.12 15.99
C GLU A 417 32.16 -105.21 14.97
N GLN A 418 33.24 -105.00 14.18
CA GLN A 418 33.79 -106.05 13.30
C GLN A 418 34.30 -107.25 14.11
N LEU A 419 35.09 -107.02 15.16
CA LEU A 419 35.61 -108.08 16.04
C LEU A 419 34.50 -108.82 16.77
N LYS A 420 33.49 -108.10 17.25
CA LYS A 420 32.31 -108.68 17.90
C LYS A 420 31.51 -109.53 16.93
N GLY A 421 31.31 -109.07 15.69
CA GLY A 421 30.71 -109.86 14.62
C GLY A 421 31.46 -111.17 14.35
N LEU A 422 32.80 -111.12 14.29
CA LEU A 422 33.63 -112.32 14.16
C LEU A 422 33.50 -113.27 15.36
N LEU A 423 33.46 -112.73 16.58
CA LEU A 423 33.31 -113.53 17.81
C LEU A 423 31.93 -114.19 17.91
N ASP A 424 30.87 -113.49 17.52
CA ASP A 424 29.52 -114.03 17.48
C ASP A 424 29.37 -115.12 16.39
N GLU A 425 30.06 -114.99 15.26
CA GLU A 425 30.17 -116.05 14.25
C GLU A 425 30.93 -117.28 14.78
N GLU A 426 32.02 -117.08 15.52
CA GLU A 426 32.81 -118.15 16.13
C GLU A 426 32.05 -118.87 17.26
N ASN A 427 31.34 -118.13 18.10
CA ASN A 427 30.47 -118.69 19.14
C ASN A 427 29.29 -119.47 18.56
N LYS A 428 28.70 -119.02 17.44
CA LYS A 428 27.68 -119.79 16.70
C LYS A 428 28.26 -121.07 16.11
N LYS A 429 29.49 -121.04 15.58
CA LYS A 429 30.20 -122.27 15.15
C LYS A 429 30.40 -123.23 16.32
N ASN A 430 30.78 -122.74 17.50
CA ASN A 430 31.05 -123.59 18.67
C ASN A 430 29.77 -124.12 19.36
N GLN A 431 28.67 -123.36 19.42
CA GLN A 431 27.40 -123.86 19.96
C GLN A 431 26.78 -124.95 19.08
N ASN A 432 26.97 -124.90 17.77
CA ASN A 432 26.57 -126.00 16.88
C ASN A 432 27.39 -127.28 17.11
N VAL A 433 28.59 -127.20 17.70
CA VAL A 433 29.41 -128.37 18.07
C VAL A 433 29.00 -128.94 19.43
N GLY A 434 28.49 -128.13 20.35
CA GLY A 434 28.12 -128.56 21.72
C GLY A 434 26.77 -129.30 21.85
N THR A 435 25.84 -129.17 20.89
CA THR A 435 24.52 -129.82 21.00
C THR A 435 24.50 -131.29 20.53
N LEU A 436 25.64 -131.81 20.07
CA LEU A 436 25.80 -133.23 19.70
C LEU A 436 26.10 -134.15 20.90
N GLU A 437 26.33 -133.62 22.10
CA GLU A 437 26.50 -134.40 23.33
C GLU A 437 25.31 -134.24 24.30
N LYS A 438 24.12 -134.73 23.90
CA LYS A 438 23.03 -135.15 24.80
C LYS A 438 21.89 -135.81 24.01
N SER A 439 22.07 -137.08 23.63
CA SER A 439 21.04 -138.12 23.58
C SER A 439 21.74 -139.47 23.38
N ASN A 440 21.42 -140.41 24.28
CA ASN A 440 21.91 -141.79 24.37
C ASN A 440 21.68 -142.63 23.11
#